data_AF-A0A976PZB1-F1
#
_entry.id   AF-A0A976PZB1-F1
#
_cell.length_a   1.000
_cell.length_b   1.000
_cell.length_c   1.000
_cell.angle_alpha   90.00
_cell.angle_beta   90.00
_cell.angle_gamma   90.00
#
_symmetry.space_group_name_H-M   'P 1'
#
loop_
_entity.id
_entity.type
_entity.pdbx_description
1 polymer ?
#
loop_
_entity_poly.entity_id
_entity_poly.type
_entity_poly.pdbx_seq_one_letter_code
_entity_poly.pdbx_strand_id
1 'polypeptide(L)' 'MIGGEPIDYLAAVVTAVIAYHGLTFRDENGESEFVHLLFGCIALVFCLRFVFFDILNVM' A
#
# COMPACT_ATOMS: atom_id res chain seq x y z
N MET A 1 0.38 8.21 23.04
CA MET A 1 1.67 8.57 22.42
C MET A 1 1.75 7.72 21.18
N ILE A 2 1.29 8.26 20.05
CA ILE A 2 1.27 7.53 18.78
C ILE A 2 2.73 7.50 18.33
N GLY A 3 3.40 6.38 18.59
CA GLY A 3 4.79 6.17 18.23
C GLY A 3 4.86 5.81 16.75
N GLY A 4 5.29 6.76 15.94
CA GLY A 4 5.57 6.61 14.53
C GLY A 4 6.32 7.87 14.12
N GLU A 5 7.53 7.70 13.62
CA GLU A 5 8.30 8.83 13.11
C GLU A 5 7.53 9.43 11.91
N PRO A 6 7.65 10.73 11.62
CA PRO A 6 6.95 11.34 10.49
C PRO A 6 7.28 10.67 9.15
N ILE A 7 8.41 9.95 9.09
CA ILE A 7 8.81 9.11 7.95
C ILE A 7 7.90 7.88 7.77
N ASP A 8 7.36 7.29 8.83
CA ASP A 8 6.52 6.09 8.77
C ASP A 8 5.14 6.43 8.21
N TYR A 9 4.61 7.60 8.59
CA TYR A 9 3.41 8.16 7.98
C TYR A 9 3.61 8.45 6.48
N LEU A 10 4.75 9.02 6.11
CA LEU A 10 5.08 9.27 4.71
C LEU A 10 5.19 7.95 3.93
N ALA A 11 5.89 6.96 4.49
CA ALA A 11 6.05 5.64 3.89
C ALA A 11 4.69 4.92 3.71
N ALA A 12 3.82 4.98 4.72
CA ALA A 12 2.47 4.42 4.66
C ALA A 12 1.63 5.09 3.56
N VAL A 13 1.65 6.42 3.47
CA VAL A 13 0.92 7.18 2.44
C VAL A 13 1.45 6.86 1.04
N VAL A 14 2.77 6.85 0.84
CA VAL A 14 3.37 6.52 -0.46
C VAL A 14 3.03 5.09 -0.88
N THR A 15 3.11 4.13 0.06
CA THR A 15 2.76 2.73 -0.22
C THR A 15 1.28 2.58 -0.55
N ALA A 16 0.38 3.30 0.14
CA ALA A 16 -1.04 3.31 -0.15
C ALA A 16 -1.34 3.84 -1.56
N VAL A 17 -0.65 4.89 -1.98
CA VAL A 17 -0.78 5.46 -3.34
C VAL A 17 -0.31 4.46 -4.40
N ILE A 18 0.83 3.78 -4.18
CA ILE A 18 1.34 2.76 -5.10
C ILE A 18 0.38 1.57 -5.18
N ALA A 19 -0.14 1.10 -4.04
CA ALA A 19 -1.10 0.01 -4.00
C ALA A 19 -2.40 0.38 -4.72
N TYR A 20 -2.93 1.59 -4.50
CA TYR A 20 -4.12 2.08 -5.19
C TYR A 20 -3.91 2.19 -6.70
N HIS A 21 -2.77 2.73 -7.13
CA HIS A 21 -2.43 2.85 -8.55
C HIS A 21 -2.28 1.46 -9.19
N GLY A 22 -1.57 0.53 -8.55
CA GLY A 22 -1.39 -0.83 -9.07
C GLY A 22 -2.68 -1.64 -9.14
N LEU A 23 -3.61 -1.42 -8.22
CA LEU A 23 -4.92 -2.10 -8.22
C LEU A 23 -5.93 -1.46 -9.18
N THR A 24 -5.81 -0.16 -9.43
CA THR A 24 -6.70 0.61 -10.32
C THR A 24 -6.18 0.64 -11.76
N PHE A 25 -4.93 0.23 -12.01
CA PHE A 25 -4.36 0.17 -13.34
C PHE A 25 -5.14 -0.82 -14.22
N ARG A 26 -5.67 -0.31 -15.32
CA ARG A 26 -6.38 -1.07 -16.36
C ARG A 26 -5.76 -0.68 -17.69
N ASP A 27 -5.40 -1.68 -18.49
CA ASP A 27 -4.88 -1.49 -19.83
C ASP A 27 -5.98 -0.96 -20.77
N GLU A 28 -5.58 -0.52 -21.97
CA GLU A 28 -6.48 0.02 -23.01
C GLU A 28 -7.61 -0.95 -23.43
N ASN A 29 -7.40 -2.25 -23.27
CA ASN A 29 -8.40 -3.29 -23.50
C ASN A 29 -9.28 -3.60 -22.28
N GLY A 30 -9.06 -2.92 -21.15
CA GLY A 30 -9.80 -3.10 -19.91
C GLY A 30 -9.40 -4.34 -19.11
N GLU A 31 -8.41 -5.10 -19.58
CA GLU A 31 -7.74 -6.15 -18.82
C GLU A 31 -6.69 -5.54 -17.88
N SER A 32 -6.61 -6.08 -16.68
CA SER A 32 -5.54 -5.71 -15.75
C SER A 32 -4.50 -6.82 -15.84
N GLU A 33 -3.29 -6.49 -16.26
CA GLU A 33 -2.20 -7.46 -16.34
C GLU A 33 -2.08 -8.16 -14.97
N PHE A 34 -2.09 -9.49 -14.99
CA PHE A 34 -2.07 -10.31 -13.76
C PHE A 34 -0.92 -9.90 -12.82
N VAL A 35 0.21 -9.48 -13.40
CA VAL A 35 1.39 -8.98 -12.67
C VAL A 35 1.11 -7.66 -11.95
N HIS A 36 0.38 -6.73 -12.56
CA HIS A 36 0.03 -5.44 -11.97
C HIS A 36 -0.92 -5.61 -10.77
N LEU A 37 -1.92 -6.47 -10.91
CA LEU A 37 -2.82 -6.84 -9.81
C LEU A 37 -2.08 -7.55 -8.67
N LEU A 38 -1.20 -8.51 -9.00
CA LEU A 38 -0.41 -9.24 -8.01
C LEU A 38 0.51 -8.28 -7.25
N PHE A 39 1.21 -7.39 -7.96
CA PHE A 39 2.05 -6.38 -7.36
C PHE A 39 1.24 -5.40 -6.48
N GLY A 40 0.07 -4.96 -6.95
CA GLY A 40 -0.85 -4.12 -6.19
C GLY A 40 -1.35 -4.79 -4.90
N CYS A 41 -1.71 -6.07 -4.96
CA CYS A 41 -2.11 -6.86 -3.79
C CYS A 41 -0.97 -7.00 -2.75
N ILE A 42 0.26 -7.28 -3.19
CA ILE A 42 1.41 -7.34 -2.28
C ILE A 42 1.66 -5.98 -1.64
N ALA A 43 1.65 -4.90 -2.43
CA ALA A 43 1.82 -3.54 -1.93
C ALA A 43 0.74 -3.16 -0.90
N LEU A 44 -0.51 -3.59 -1.11
CA LEU A 44 -1.61 -3.39 -0.17
C LEU A 44 -1.37 -4.11 1.17
N VAL A 45 -0.90 -5.37 1.14
CA VAL A 45 -0.58 -6.13 2.35
C VAL A 45 0.55 -5.46 3.15
N PHE A 46 1.57 -4.95 2.47
CA PHE A 46 2.64 -4.17 3.12
C PHE A 46 2.14 -2.82 3.65
N CYS A 47 1.25 -2.15 2.94
CA CYS A 47 0.61 -0.92 3.40
C CYS A 47 -0.19 -1.17 4.69
N LEU A 48 -0.99 -2.25 4.73
CA LEU A 48 -1.70 -2.65 5.94
C LEU A 48 -0.73 -2.94 7.07
N ARG A 49 0.36 -3.65 6.78
CA ARG A 49 1.39 -3.94 7.79
C ARG A 49 1.97 -2.67 8.38
N PHE A 50 2.33 -1.67 7.58
CA PHE A 50 2.78 -0.36 8.07
C PHE A 50 1.72 0.33 8.93
N VAL A 51 0.47 0.39 8.46
CA VAL A 51 -0.60 1.05 9.24
C VAL A 51 -0.83 0.34 10.58
N PHE A 52 -0.81 -0.99 10.63
CA PHE A 52 -1.06 -1.76 11.84
C PHE A 52 0.13 -1.79 12.81
N PHE A 53 1.35 -1.99 12.31
CA PHE A 53 2.54 -2.14 13.14
C PHE A 53 3.22 -0.80 13.47
N ASP A 54 3.34 0.11 12.49
CA ASP A 54 3.99 1.41 12.72
C ASP A 54 3.01 2.43 13.32
N ILE A 55 1.83 2.64 12.71
CA ILE A 55 0.93 3.72 13.15
C ILE A 55 0.08 3.31 14.35
N LEU A 56 -0.56 2.14 14.27
CA LEU A 56 -1.49 1.66 15.30
C LEU A 56 -0.76 1.07 16.53
N ASN A 57 0.56 0.85 16.44
CA ASN A 57 1.38 0.28 17.51
C ASN A 57 0.69 -0.93 18.18
N VAL A 58 0.06 -1.79 17.38
CA VAL A 58 -0.61 -3.00 17.87
C VAL A 58 0.46 -4.06 18.13
N MET A 59 1.23 -3.84 19.20
CA MET A 59 1.90 -4.85 20.02
C MET A 59 2.18 -4.30 21.41
#